data_AF-A0A0G1GZJ3-F1
#
_entry.id   AF-A0A0G1GZJ3-F1
#
_cell.length_a   1.000
_cell.length_b   1.000
_cell.length_c   1.000
_cell.angle_alpha   90.00
_cell.angle_beta   90.00
_cell.angle_gamma   90.00
#
_symmetry.space_group_name_H-M   'P 1'
#
loop_
_entity.id
_entity.type
_entity.pdbx_description
1 polymer ?
#
loop_
_entity_poly.entity_id
_entity_poly.type
_entity_poly.pdbx_seq_one_letter_code
_entity_poly.pdbx_strand_id
1 'polypeptide(L)'
;MRFQKLKNFFRELIKPPNFLIFLANLVFTYVWGPWGWVNAELWGSDWWFDTLGHAIFGFGWAFALLYWAKKYLNWIYIQLHKFLLAIVIIAMVTWIETQFWEGIEFLWDKWAQPNFFLHLATAQKGNLDTTLDILFTSYAAAIAMIFWGAYRKFFAWKWPNEALKEAHEEIIERSKLSAEEIQSIQTEHKKLVVAKIRSFWEKHFS
;
A
#
# COMPACT_ATOMS: atom_id res chain seq x y z
N MET A 1 1.55 -28.26 1.41
CA MET A 1 1.96 -26.91 0.94
C MET A 1 1.24 -25.73 1.64
N ARG A 2 -0.02 -25.86 2.13
CA ARG A 2 -0.76 -24.76 2.82
C ARG A 2 -0.29 -24.47 4.26
N PHE A 3 0.11 -25.48 5.02
CA PHE A 3 0.50 -25.32 6.43
C PHE A 3 1.80 -24.52 6.63
N GLN A 4 2.80 -24.72 5.75
CA GLN A 4 4.07 -23.99 5.80
C GLN A 4 3.89 -22.48 5.52
N LYS A 5 3.00 -22.14 4.58
CA LYS A 5 2.66 -20.74 4.27
C LYS A 5 1.97 -20.06 5.45
N LEU A 6 1.04 -20.76 6.11
CA LEU A 6 0.35 -20.27 7.30
C LEU A 6 1.32 -20.03 8.47
N LYS A 7 2.22 -20.99 8.72
CA LYS A 7 3.26 -20.89 9.75
C LYS A 7 4.20 -19.70 9.50
N ASN A 8 4.59 -19.49 8.25
CA ASN A 8 5.43 -18.35 7.88
C ASN A 8 4.69 -17.01 8.06
N PHE A 9 3.39 -16.94 7.71
CA PHE A 9 2.57 -15.76 7.95
C PHE A 9 2.52 -15.38 9.44
N PHE A 10 2.19 -16.32 10.33
CA PHE A 10 2.15 -16.04 11.77
C PHE A 10 3.52 -15.65 12.32
N ARG A 11 4.59 -16.27 11.82
CA ARG A 11 5.96 -15.90 12.21
C ARG A 11 6.32 -14.46 11.82
N GLU A 12 5.87 -14.01 10.65
CA GLU A 12 6.03 -12.62 10.23
C GLU A 12 5.16 -11.66 11.04
N LEU A 13 3.92 -12.06 11.36
CA LEU A 13 2.99 -11.27 12.18
C LEU A 13 3.52 -10.99 13.58
N ILE A 14 4.18 -11.98 14.21
CA ILE A 14 4.72 -11.86 15.58
C ILE A 14 5.96 -10.95 15.64
N LYS A 15 6.55 -10.55 14.50
CA LYS A 15 7.66 -9.57 14.53
C LYS A 15 7.17 -8.25 15.13
N PRO A 16 7.92 -7.61 16.05
CA PRO A 16 7.42 -6.47 16.81
C PRO A 16 6.80 -5.34 15.96
N PRO A 17 7.39 -4.92 14.81
CA PRO A 17 6.77 -3.88 13.99
C PRO A 17 5.45 -4.31 13.35
N ASN A 18 5.35 -5.55 12.88
CA ASN A 18 4.11 -6.07 12.27
C ASN A 18 3.02 -6.29 13.32
N PHE A 19 3.40 -6.75 14.52
CA PHE A 19 2.48 -6.90 15.63
C PHE A 19 1.92 -5.55 16.08
N LEU A 20 2.75 -4.50 16.10
CA LEU A 20 2.30 -3.13 16.38
C LEU A 20 1.35 -2.60 15.30
N ILE A 21 1.67 -2.82 14.02
CA ILE A 21 0.76 -2.46 12.92
C ILE A 21 -0.58 -3.19 13.07
N PHE A 22 -0.55 -4.49 13.39
CA PHE A 22 -1.76 -5.26 13.63
C PHE A 22 -2.58 -4.73 14.82
N LEU A 23 -1.93 -4.47 15.96
CA LEU A 23 -2.61 -3.92 17.13
C LEU A 23 -3.19 -2.53 16.85
N ALA A 24 -2.46 -1.67 16.14
CA ALA A 24 -2.95 -0.36 15.72
C ALA A 24 -4.19 -0.47 14.84
N ASN A 25 -4.22 -1.42 13.90
CA ASN A 25 -5.40 -1.68 13.08
C ASN A 25 -6.58 -2.22 13.92
N LEU A 26 -6.34 -3.10 14.90
CA LEU A 26 -7.41 -3.56 15.80
C LEU A 26 -8.02 -2.39 16.60
N VAL A 27 -7.18 -1.50 17.14
CA VAL A 27 -7.65 -0.31 17.85
C VAL A 27 -8.40 0.62 16.91
N PHE A 28 -7.87 0.84 15.70
CA PHE A 28 -8.52 1.65 14.68
C PHE A 28 -9.91 1.13 14.34
N THR A 29 -10.04 -0.16 14.00
CA THR A 29 -11.33 -0.79 13.70
C THR A 29 -12.27 -0.81 14.91
N TYR A 30 -11.75 -0.88 16.14
CA TYR A 30 -12.60 -0.77 17.33
C TYR A 30 -13.22 0.62 17.49
N VAL A 31 -12.48 1.68 17.14
CA VAL A 31 -12.91 3.07 17.31
C VAL A 31 -13.76 3.57 16.14
N TRP A 32 -13.34 3.29 14.90
CA TRP A 32 -13.97 3.79 13.66
C TRP A 32 -14.69 2.72 12.85
N GLY A 33 -14.69 1.45 13.27
CA GLY A 33 -15.35 0.38 12.53
C GLY A 33 -16.87 0.33 12.75
N PRO A 34 -17.52 -0.80 12.42
CA PRO A 34 -18.98 -0.93 12.36
C PRO A 34 -19.76 -0.55 13.62
N TRP A 35 -19.11 -0.57 14.78
CA TRP A 35 -19.71 -0.17 16.06
C TRP A 35 -19.83 1.36 16.22
N GLY A 36 -19.02 2.12 15.48
CA GLY A 36 -19.02 3.58 15.46
C GLY A 36 -19.72 4.19 14.24
N TRP A 37 -20.09 3.38 13.25
CA TRP A 37 -20.80 3.84 12.06
C TRP A 37 -22.21 4.32 12.41
N VAL A 38 -22.42 5.61 12.20
CA VAL A 38 -23.67 6.32 12.44
C VAL A 38 -24.05 7.13 11.20
N ASN A 39 -25.33 7.38 11.00
CA ASN A 39 -25.78 8.31 9.96
C ASN A 39 -25.39 9.74 10.35
N ALA A 40 -24.14 10.13 10.11
CA ALA A 40 -23.62 11.45 10.44
C ALA A 40 -24.18 12.52 9.49
N GLU A 41 -24.46 13.71 10.01
CA GLU A 41 -24.69 14.88 9.17
C GLU A 41 -23.35 15.41 8.64
N LEU A 42 -23.27 15.69 7.33
CA LEU A 42 -22.08 16.29 6.73
C LEU A 42 -21.69 17.55 7.51
N TRP A 43 -20.40 17.69 7.83
CA TRP A 43 -19.84 18.77 8.64
C TRP A 43 -20.23 18.79 10.13
N GLY A 44 -21.00 17.81 10.59
CA GLY A 44 -21.29 17.59 12.00
C GLY A 44 -20.09 17.05 12.78
N SER A 45 -20.23 16.98 14.11
CA SER A 45 -19.15 16.46 14.97
C SER A 45 -18.81 15.00 14.69
N ASP A 46 -19.83 14.17 14.42
CA ASP A 46 -19.65 12.75 14.15
C ASP A 46 -18.95 12.55 12.80
N TRP A 47 -19.30 13.38 11.81
CA TRP A 47 -18.62 13.39 10.51
C TRP A 47 -17.14 13.78 10.64
N TRP A 48 -16.83 14.87 11.36
CA TRP A 48 -15.44 15.26 11.57
C TRP A 48 -14.63 14.22 12.35
N PHE A 49 -15.27 13.52 13.29
CA PHE A 49 -14.63 12.42 14.01
C PHE A 49 -14.29 11.27 13.06
N ASP A 50 -15.18 10.95 12.13
CA ASP A 50 -14.97 9.92 11.12
C ASP A 50 -13.90 10.32 10.10
N THR A 51 -13.98 11.53 9.55
CA THR A 51 -12.95 12.14 8.68
C THR A 51 -11.56 12.16 9.34
N LEU A 52 -11.49 12.37 10.66
CA LEU A 52 -10.24 12.27 11.41
C LEU A 52 -9.69 10.83 11.40
N GLY A 53 -10.57 9.82 11.49
CA GLY A 53 -10.24 8.41 11.31
C GLY A 53 -9.58 8.17 9.95
N HIS A 54 -10.21 8.60 8.86
CA HIS A 54 -9.65 8.52 7.50
C HIS A 54 -8.28 9.20 7.37
N ALA A 55 -8.11 10.38 7.96
CA ALA A 55 -6.81 11.06 7.98
C ALA A 55 -5.74 10.27 8.77
N ILE A 56 -6.08 9.74 9.96
CA ILE A 56 -5.19 8.91 10.77
C ILE A 56 -4.81 7.63 10.01
N PHE A 57 -5.80 6.99 9.38
CA PHE A 57 -5.61 5.83 8.53
C PHE A 57 -4.61 6.13 7.42
N GLY A 58 -4.87 7.19 6.63
CA GLY A 58 -4.02 7.59 5.52
C GLY A 58 -2.57 7.87 5.94
N PHE A 59 -2.39 8.62 7.03
CA PHE A 59 -1.07 8.94 7.56
C PHE A 59 -0.33 7.68 8.05
N GLY A 60 -1.00 6.86 8.85
CA GLY A 60 -0.41 5.65 9.44
C GLY A 60 -0.08 4.59 8.40
N TRP A 61 -1.01 4.32 7.47
CA TRP A 61 -0.81 3.34 6.41
C TRP A 61 0.28 3.74 5.42
N ALA A 62 0.49 5.03 5.17
CA ALA A 62 1.61 5.48 4.36
C ALA A 62 2.96 5.04 4.98
N PHE A 63 3.14 5.15 6.30
CA PHE A 63 4.35 4.66 6.98
C PHE A 63 4.41 3.13 7.05
N ALA A 64 3.28 2.45 7.24
CA ALA A 64 3.22 0.98 7.23
C ALA A 64 3.65 0.43 5.86
N LEU A 65 3.11 0.98 4.76
CA LEU A 65 3.49 0.61 3.41
C LEU A 65 4.94 0.97 3.10
N LEU A 66 5.44 2.11 3.57
CA LEU A 66 6.86 2.45 3.43
C LEU A 66 7.76 1.44 4.15
N TYR A 67 7.39 1.03 5.36
CA TYR A 67 8.10 0.00 6.13
C TYR A 67 8.08 -1.34 5.38
N TRP A 68 6.93 -1.77 4.86
CA TRP A 68 6.82 -3.01 4.09
C TRP A 68 7.56 -2.93 2.75
N ALA A 69 7.57 -1.76 2.10
CA ALA A 69 8.35 -1.52 0.90
C ALA A 69 9.85 -1.73 1.19
N LYS A 70 10.38 -1.13 2.26
CA LYS A 70 11.79 -1.31 2.63
C LYS A 70 12.10 -2.74 3.08
N LYS A 71 11.18 -3.41 3.78
CA LYS A 71 11.47 -4.70 4.43
C LYS A 71 11.19 -5.94 3.57
N TYR A 72 10.08 -5.93 2.83
CA TYR A 72 9.55 -7.10 2.12
C TYR A 72 9.51 -6.91 0.60
N LEU A 73 9.39 -5.66 0.13
CA LEU A 73 9.40 -5.32 -1.29
C LEU A 73 10.62 -4.47 -1.65
N ASN A 74 11.79 -4.87 -1.13
CA ASN A 74 13.03 -4.11 -1.23
C ASN A 74 13.38 -3.77 -2.70
N TRP A 75 13.00 -4.63 -3.65
CA TRP A 75 13.16 -4.39 -5.07
C TRP A 75 12.42 -3.10 -5.55
N ILE A 76 11.18 -2.86 -5.10
CA ILE A 76 10.45 -1.62 -5.39
C ILE A 76 11.13 -0.43 -4.72
N TYR A 77 11.43 -0.58 -3.42
CA TYR A 77 11.99 0.50 -2.61
C TYR A 77 13.34 1.02 -3.15
N ILE A 78 14.15 0.13 -3.70
CA ILE A 78 15.48 0.43 -4.23
C ILE A 78 15.44 0.86 -5.68
N GLN A 79 14.64 0.22 -6.54
CA GLN A 79 14.61 0.55 -7.97
C GLN A 79 13.89 1.87 -8.26
N LEU A 80 12.79 2.16 -7.55
CA LEU A 80 12.03 3.37 -7.81
C LEU A 80 12.74 4.62 -7.31
N HIS A 81 12.62 5.70 -8.08
CA HIS A 81 12.95 7.03 -7.59
C HIS A 81 12.05 7.36 -6.39
N LYS A 82 12.61 8.00 -5.35
CA LYS A 82 11.95 8.12 -4.04
C LYS A 82 10.67 8.99 -4.09
N PHE A 83 10.62 9.94 -5.01
CA PHE A 83 9.39 10.69 -5.33
C PHE A 83 8.31 9.81 -5.96
N LEU A 84 8.70 8.92 -6.89
CA LEU A 84 7.76 7.99 -7.52
C LEU A 84 7.27 6.95 -6.50
N LEU A 85 8.17 6.46 -5.63
CA LEU A 85 7.79 5.59 -4.52
C LEU A 85 6.74 6.25 -3.61
N ALA A 86 6.91 7.54 -3.28
CA ALA A 86 5.91 8.28 -2.51
C ALA A 86 4.55 8.34 -3.21
N ILE A 87 4.52 8.62 -4.52
CA ILE A 87 3.27 8.60 -5.31
C ILE A 87 2.63 7.22 -5.29
N VAL A 88 3.42 6.16 -5.47
CA VAL A 88 2.92 4.77 -5.43
C VAL A 88 2.33 4.45 -4.05
N ILE A 89 3.00 4.85 -2.97
CA ILE A 89 2.49 4.65 -1.61
C ILE A 89 1.16 5.38 -1.42
N ILE A 90 1.07 6.67 -1.80
CA ILE A 90 -0.18 7.44 -1.71
C ILE A 90 -1.29 6.72 -2.48
N ALA A 91 -1.05 6.35 -3.74
CA ALA A 91 -2.03 5.65 -4.56
C ALA A 91 -2.46 4.31 -3.97
N MET A 92 -1.53 3.56 -3.35
CA MET A 92 -1.85 2.30 -2.68
C MET A 92 -2.67 2.50 -1.41
N VAL A 93 -2.38 3.54 -0.61
CA VAL A 93 -3.20 3.89 0.56
C VAL A 93 -4.62 4.25 0.12
N THR A 94 -4.75 5.14 -0.88
CA THR A 94 -6.04 5.51 -1.45
C THR A 94 -6.79 4.29 -1.98
N TRP A 95 -6.11 3.38 -2.67
CA TRP A 95 -6.73 2.16 -3.17
C TRP A 95 -7.19 1.24 -2.03
N ILE A 96 -6.40 1.09 -0.98
CA ILE A 96 -6.78 0.30 0.20
C ILE A 96 -8.04 0.91 0.84
N GLU A 97 -8.06 2.23 1.02
CA GLU A 97 -9.21 2.95 1.55
C GLU A 97 -10.48 2.68 0.76
N THR A 98 -10.43 2.94 -0.56
CA THR A 98 -11.61 2.77 -1.43
C THR A 98 -12.10 1.33 -1.50
N GLN A 99 -11.19 0.34 -1.52
CA GLN A 99 -11.58 -1.05 -1.73
C GLN A 99 -11.93 -1.78 -0.44
N PHE A 100 -11.21 -1.50 0.65
CA PHE A 100 -11.40 -2.19 1.91
C PHE A 100 -12.30 -1.40 2.84
N TRP A 101 -12.03 -0.12 3.08
CA TRP A 101 -12.78 0.61 4.10
C TRP A 101 -14.16 1.02 3.59
N GLU A 102 -14.20 1.88 2.57
CA GLU A 102 -15.44 2.29 1.88
C GLU A 102 -16.20 1.09 1.31
N GLY A 103 -15.48 0.08 0.82
CA GLY A 103 -16.09 -1.14 0.31
C GLY A 103 -16.83 -1.95 1.38
N ILE A 104 -16.29 -2.03 2.61
CA ILE A 104 -16.96 -2.73 3.72
C ILE A 104 -18.11 -1.86 4.26
N GLU A 105 -17.92 -0.55 4.38
CA GLU A 105 -18.96 0.38 4.81
C GLU A 105 -20.17 0.34 3.87
N PHE A 106 -19.94 0.40 2.57
CA PHE A 106 -20.99 0.23 1.56
C PHE A 106 -21.76 -1.09 1.71
N LEU A 107 -21.06 -2.19 2.01
CA LEU A 107 -21.71 -3.49 2.24
C LEU A 107 -22.54 -3.49 3.51
N TRP A 108 -22.07 -2.83 4.56
CA TRP A 108 -22.79 -2.67 5.81
C TRP A 108 -24.04 -1.81 5.63
N ASP A 109 -23.94 -0.67 4.98
CA ASP A 109 -25.07 0.21 4.67
C ASP A 109 -26.15 -0.50 3.87
N LYS A 110 -25.74 -1.26 2.85
CA LYS A 110 -26.65 -2.09 2.06
C LYS A 110 -27.34 -3.15 2.91
N TRP A 111 -26.64 -3.73 3.89
CA TRP A 111 -27.21 -4.75 4.77
C TRP A 111 -28.16 -4.15 5.82
N ALA A 112 -27.78 -3.00 6.39
CA ALA A 112 -28.54 -2.31 7.43
C ALA A 112 -29.76 -1.55 6.88
N GLN A 113 -29.74 -1.12 5.62
CA GLN A 113 -30.78 -0.29 5.00
C GLN A 113 -31.42 -0.97 3.77
N PRO A 114 -32.63 -1.53 3.89
CA PRO A 114 -33.30 -2.24 2.79
C PRO A 114 -33.58 -1.40 1.54
N ASN A 115 -33.66 -0.06 1.66
CA ASN A 115 -34.04 0.87 0.59
C ASN A 115 -32.92 1.84 0.19
N PHE A 116 -31.66 1.53 0.49
CA PHE A 116 -30.50 2.42 0.29
C PHE A 116 -30.46 3.10 -1.09
N PHE A 117 -30.72 2.36 -2.18
CA PHE A 117 -30.67 2.89 -3.55
C PHE A 117 -31.95 3.60 -4.02
N LEU A 118 -33.06 3.51 -3.28
CA LEU A 118 -34.34 4.12 -3.68
C LEU A 118 -34.40 5.62 -3.38
N HIS A 119 -33.54 6.13 -2.50
CA HIS A 119 -33.51 7.55 -2.13
C HIS A 119 -32.30 8.26 -2.74
N LEU A 120 -32.55 9.02 -3.83
CA LEU A 120 -31.54 9.78 -4.57
C LEU A 120 -30.71 10.72 -3.66
N ALA A 121 -31.35 11.35 -2.66
CA ALA A 121 -30.67 12.23 -1.71
C ALA A 121 -29.69 11.46 -0.78
N THR A 122 -30.03 10.24 -0.37
CA THR A 122 -29.15 9.36 0.41
C THR A 122 -27.96 8.91 -0.43
N ALA A 123 -28.21 8.54 -1.69
CA ALA A 123 -27.14 8.14 -2.62
C ALA A 123 -26.20 9.30 -2.98
N GLN A 124 -26.73 10.53 -3.14
CA GLN A 124 -25.90 11.72 -3.40
C GLN A 124 -25.09 12.14 -2.17
N LYS A 125 -25.67 12.06 -0.97
CA LYS A 125 -24.97 12.35 0.28
C LYS A 125 -23.85 11.34 0.51
N GLY A 126 -24.14 10.03 0.41
CA GLY A 126 -23.12 8.99 0.56
C GLY A 126 -22.00 9.10 -0.48
N ASN A 127 -22.30 9.49 -1.72
CA ASN A 127 -21.26 9.70 -2.73
C ASN A 127 -20.33 10.89 -2.41
N LEU A 128 -20.87 11.99 -1.87
CA LEU A 128 -20.05 13.12 -1.45
C LEU A 128 -19.18 12.77 -0.24
N ASP A 129 -19.74 12.03 0.71
CA ASP A 129 -19.07 11.53 1.92
C ASP A 129 -17.84 10.69 1.58
N THR A 130 -18.06 9.55 0.93
CA THR A 130 -17.03 8.65 0.40
C THR A 130 -15.96 9.38 -0.41
N THR A 131 -16.36 10.37 -1.22
CA THR A 131 -15.39 11.16 -2.00
C THR A 131 -14.48 11.99 -1.10
N LEU A 132 -15.04 12.64 -0.07
CA LEU A 132 -14.28 13.43 0.88
C LEU A 132 -13.36 12.53 1.70
N ASP A 133 -13.81 11.37 2.16
CA ASP A 133 -13.00 10.44 2.95
C ASP A 133 -11.80 9.90 2.18
N ILE A 134 -12.00 9.56 0.91
CA ILE A 134 -10.92 9.21 -0.01
C ILE A 134 -9.92 10.38 -0.17
N LEU A 135 -10.40 11.63 -0.28
CA LEU A 135 -9.55 12.80 -0.41
C LEU A 135 -8.75 13.07 0.87
N PHE A 136 -9.39 13.06 2.04
CA PHE A 136 -8.73 13.27 3.33
C PHE A 136 -7.67 12.20 3.60
N THR A 137 -7.98 10.94 3.31
CA THR A 137 -7.02 9.84 3.38
C THR A 137 -5.81 10.09 2.47
N SER A 138 -6.07 10.46 1.22
CA SER A 138 -5.03 10.72 0.22
C SER A 138 -4.14 11.91 0.60
N TYR A 139 -4.74 13.00 1.11
CA TYR A 139 -4.00 14.16 1.59
C TYR A 139 -3.15 13.84 2.81
N ALA A 140 -3.68 13.09 3.77
CA ALA A 140 -2.93 12.66 4.95
C ALA A 140 -1.75 11.75 4.58
N ALA A 141 -1.94 10.83 3.63
CA ALA A 141 -0.86 10.01 3.08
C ALA A 141 0.21 10.87 2.36
N ALA A 142 -0.21 11.89 1.60
CA ALA A 142 0.71 12.82 0.96
C ALA A 142 1.54 13.61 1.99
N ILE A 143 0.90 14.11 3.05
CA ILE A 143 1.58 14.78 4.16
C ILE A 143 2.60 13.85 4.82
N ALA A 144 2.25 12.59 5.10
CA ALA A 144 3.17 11.59 5.63
C ALA A 144 4.41 11.39 4.73
N MET A 145 4.21 11.33 3.41
CA MET A 145 5.31 11.18 2.45
C MET A 145 6.17 12.46 2.33
N ILE A 146 5.59 13.65 2.50
CA ILE A 146 6.35 14.90 2.61
C ILE A 146 7.22 14.87 3.88
N PHE A 147 6.66 14.48 5.03
CA PHE A 147 7.42 14.34 6.27
C PHE A 147 8.56 13.34 6.12
N TRP A 148 8.31 12.20 5.48
CA TRP A 148 9.36 11.23 5.19
C TRP A 148 10.46 11.82 4.30
N GLY A 149 10.10 12.53 3.23
CA GLY A 149 11.06 13.22 2.36
C GLY A 149 11.89 14.27 3.10
N ALA A 150 11.25 15.08 3.94
CA ALA A 150 11.91 16.07 4.80
C ALA A 150 12.84 15.41 5.82
N TYR A 151 12.38 14.33 6.47
CA TYR A 151 13.18 13.54 7.40
C TYR A 151 14.45 13.01 6.74
N ARG A 152 14.38 12.51 5.49
CA ARG A 152 15.56 12.03 4.77
C ARG A 152 16.58 13.13 4.49
N LYS A 153 16.12 14.32 4.11
CA LYS A 153 17.00 15.49 3.91
C LYS A 153 17.65 15.90 5.23
N PHE A 154 16.86 15.97 6.29
CA PHE A 154 17.36 16.27 7.63
C PHE A 154 18.36 15.22 8.12
N PHE A 155 18.09 13.94 7.90
CA PHE A 155 18.97 12.84 8.25
C PHE A 155 20.30 12.94 7.51
N ALA A 156 20.29 13.19 6.20
CA ALA A 156 21.51 13.37 5.42
C ALA A 156 22.32 14.61 5.83
N TRP A 157 21.66 15.67 6.28
CA TRP A 157 22.33 16.86 6.79
C TRP A 157 22.98 16.61 8.16
N LYS A 158 22.26 15.95 9.07
CA LYS A 158 22.70 15.73 10.45
C LYS A 158 23.71 14.57 10.58
N TRP A 159 23.58 13.55 9.73
CA TRP A 159 24.38 12.32 9.74
C TRP A 159 24.83 11.97 8.31
N PRO A 160 25.74 12.77 7.72
CA PRO A 160 26.12 12.64 6.31
C PRO A 160 26.86 11.32 6.01
N ASN A 161 27.67 10.82 6.93
CA ASN A 161 28.43 9.58 6.74
C ASN A 161 27.50 8.36 6.71
N GLU A 162 26.51 8.34 7.60
CA GLU A 162 25.49 7.30 7.70
C GLU A 162 24.57 7.34 6.47
N ALA A 163 24.17 8.53 6.04
CA ALA A 163 23.37 8.70 4.83
C ALA A 163 24.13 8.27 3.56
N LEU A 164 25.44 8.57 3.48
CA LEU A 164 26.29 8.11 2.38
C LEU A 164 26.41 6.58 2.37
N LYS A 165 26.55 5.96 3.56
CA LYS A 165 26.58 4.51 3.69
C LYS A 165 25.26 3.87 3.23
N GLU A 166 24.11 4.38 3.67
CA GLU A 166 22.79 3.89 3.22
C GLU A 166 22.64 4.04 1.69
N ALA A 167 23.05 5.18 1.12
CA ALA A 167 23.01 5.39 -0.32
C ALA A 167 23.91 4.41 -1.10
N HIS A 168 25.11 4.14 -0.58
CA HIS A 168 26.03 3.18 -1.19
C HIS A 168 25.47 1.75 -1.17
N GLU A 169 24.89 1.33 -0.04
CA GLU A 169 24.21 0.03 0.08
C GLU A 169 23.01 -0.08 -0.88
N GLU A 170 22.20 0.98 -1.00
CA GLU A 170 21.09 1.03 -1.97
C GLU A 170 21.59 0.90 -3.43
N ILE A 171 22.72 1.53 -3.79
CA ILE A 171 23.29 1.45 -5.14
C ILE A 171 23.80 0.03 -5.45
N ILE A 172 24.50 -0.60 -4.50
CA ILE A 172 25.00 -1.97 -4.66
C ILE A 172 23.83 -2.93 -4.89
N GLU A 173 22.80 -2.85 -4.05
CA GLU A 173 21.65 -3.74 -4.16
C GLU A 173 20.85 -3.46 -5.45
N ARG A 174 20.74 -2.20 -5.87
CA ARG A 174 20.16 -1.85 -7.18
C ARG A 174 20.92 -2.52 -8.32
N SER A 175 22.25 -2.44 -8.32
CA SER A 175 23.10 -3.05 -9.34
C SER A 175 22.91 -4.56 -9.39
N LYS A 176 22.84 -5.21 -8.23
CA LYS A 176 22.60 -6.65 -8.11
C LYS A 176 21.25 -7.04 -8.70
N LEU A 177 20.16 -6.35 -8.32
CA LEU A 177 18.82 -6.64 -8.84
C LEU A 177 18.74 -6.46 -10.36
N SER A 178 19.38 -5.41 -10.91
CA SER A 178 19.44 -5.21 -12.36
C SER A 178 20.24 -6.31 -13.07
N ALA A 179 21.33 -6.81 -12.47
CA ALA A 179 22.10 -7.92 -13.04
C ALA A 179 21.28 -9.22 -13.07
N GLU A 180 20.54 -9.51 -11.99
CA GLU A 180 19.64 -10.67 -11.91
C GLU A 180 18.52 -10.59 -12.97
N GLU A 181 17.94 -9.41 -13.17
CA GLU A 181 16.91 -9.18 -14.19
C GLU A 181 17.46 -9.38 -15.61
N ILE A 182 18.63 -8.81 -15.92
CA ILE A 182 19.31 -9.02 -17.21
C ILE A 182 19.58 -10.51 -17.45
N GLN A 183 20.09 -11.23 -16.44
CA GLN A 183 20.37 -12.66 -16.55
C GLN A 183 19.10 -13.48 -16.77
N SER A 184 17.99 -13.11 -16.11
CA SER A 184 16.69 -13.74 -16.32
C SER A 184 16.23 -13.57 -17.78
N ILE A 185 16.25 -12.34 -18.29
CA ILE A 185 15.85 -12.02 -19.67
C ILE A 185 16.73 -12.78 -20.68
N GLN A 186 18.05 -12.82 -20.47
CA GLN A 186 18.96 -13.58 -21.33
C GLN A 186 18.67 -15.08 -21.32
N THR A 187 18.31 -15.63 -20.16
CA THR A 187 17.97 -17.05 -20.02
C THR A 187 16.67 -17.38 -20.74
N GLU A 188 15.66 -16.53 -20.62
CA GLU A 188 14.40 -16.68 -21.37
C GLU A 188 14.62 -16.55 -22.88
N HIS A 189 15.42 -15.57 -23.31
CA HIS A 189 15.76 -15.40 -24.72
C HIS A 189 16.48 -16.64 -25.29
N LYS A 190 17.45 -17.20 -24.56
CA LYS A 190 18.13 -18.46 -24.95
C LYS A 190 17.14 -19.61 -25.12
N LYS A 191 16.17 -19.76 -24.21
CA LYS A 191 15.12 -20.79 -24.32
C LYS A 191 14.28 -20.59 -25.60
N LEU A 192 13.89 -19.36 -25.90
CA LEU A 192 13.13 -19.04 -27.12
C LEU A 192 13.92 -19.33 -28.39
N VAL A 193 15.21 -18.97 -28.43
CA VAL A 193 16.09 -19.27 -29.57
C VAL A 193 16.25 -20.77 -29.76
N VAL A 194 16.52 -21.53 -28.70
CA VAL A 194 16.63 -23.00 -28.76
C VAL A 194 15.33 -23.64 -29.24
N ALA A 195 14.17 -23.19 -28.73
CA ALA A 195 12.87 -23.68 -29.18
C ALA A 195 12.63 -23.40 -30.67
N LYS A 196 13.02 -22.20 -31.15
CA LYS A 196 12.90 -21.82 -32.56
C LYS A 196 13.79 -22.67 -33.46
N ILE A 197 15.05 -22.90 -33.06
CA ILE A 197 15.97 -23.77 -33.79
C ILE A 197 15.42 -25.19 -33.86
N ARG A 198 14.94 -25.73 -32.72
CA ARG A 198 14.35 -27.06 -32.64
C ARG A 198 13.15 -27.22 -33.57
N SER A 199 12.20 -26.29 -33.51
CA SER A 199 11.01 -26.27 -34.38
C SER A 199 11.39 -26.18 -35.86
N PHE A 200 12.38 -25.36 -36.22
CA PHE A 200 12.87 -25.29 -37.58
C PHE A 200 13.45 -26.63 -38.04
N TRP A 201 14.22 -27.29 -37.19
CA TRP A 201 14.86 -28.57 -37.49
C TRP A 201 13.83 -29.69 -37.68
N GLU A 202 12.87 -29.80 -36.76
CA GLU A 202 11.73 -30.74 -36.85
C GLU A 202 10.88 -30.49 -38.11
N LYS A 203 10.75 -29.24 -38.56
CA LYS A 203 9.95 -28.94 -39.76
C LYS A 203 10.64 -29.34 -41.09
N HIS A 204 11.96 -29.32 -41.15
CA HIS A 204 12.70 -29.47 -42.42
C HIS A 204 13.51 -30.77 -42.53
N PHE A 205 13.76 -31.45 -41.40
CA PHE A 205 14.67 -32.59 -41.36
C PHE A 205 14.12 -33.82 -40.61
N SER A 206 12.87 -33.80 -40.16
CA SER A 206 12.14 -34.99 -39.67
C SER A 206 10.86 -35.20 -40.45
#